data_AF-A0A6N9FIR4-F1
#
_entry.id   AF-A0A6N9FIR4-F1
#
_cell.length_a   1.000
_cell.length_b   1.000
_cell.length_c   1.000
_cell.angle_alpha   90.00
_cell.angle_beta   90.00
_cell.angle_gamma   90.00
#
_symmetry.space_group_name_H-M   'P 1'
#
loop_
_entity.id
_entity.type
_entity.pdbx_description
1 polymer ?
#
loop_
_entity_poly.entity_id
_entity_poly.type
_entity_poly.pdbx_seq_one_letter_code
_entity_poly.pdbx_strand_id
1 'polypeptide(L)'
;MEELAYDTLSEAKELEAAGFSGSQAQAIVGTVSRSMEISERIARDLGAIKTRIDNDLVTRRDLERFATKADLRNFATKDDLKNFVTKEDLADLRTEMVEGFGALRAELKDSIAGVYRTVIWVMAGTYGGFAAIVAVMRIWG
;
A
#
# COMPACT_ATOMS: atom_id res chain seq x y z
N MET A 1 -28.00 26.61 -39.65
CA MET A 1 -29.19 25.76 -39.85
C MET A 1 -30.33 26.71 -40.07
N GLU A 2 -30.83 26.71 -41.30
CA GLU A 2 -31.90 27.60 -41.73
C GLU A 2 -33.16 27.22 -40.96
N GLU A 3 -33.67 28.17 -40.18
CA GLU A 3 -34.91 28.04 -39.43
C GLU A 3 -36.03 27.91 -40.47
N LEU A 4 -36.37 26.66 -40.83
CA LEU A 4 -37.53 26.34 -41.65
C LEU A 4 -38.75 26.72 -40.82
N ALA A 5 -39.11 28.00 -40.86
CA ALA A 5 -40.33 28.53 -40.29
C ALA A 5 -41.49 27.83 -41.02
N TYR A 6 -41.99 26.77 -40.39
CA TYR A 6 -43.05 25.92 -40.91
C TYR A 6 -44.31 26.77 -40.99
N ASP A 7 -44.64 27.27 -42.19
CA ASP A 7 -45.78 28.16 -42.40
C ASP A 7 -47.08 27.36 -42.40
N THR A 8 -47.56 27.09 -41.19
CA THR A 8 -48.85 26.45 -40.89
C THR A 8 -50.03 27.08 -41.63
N LEU A 9 -49.93 28.36 -42.03
CA LEU A 9 -50.98 29.08 -42.74
C LEU A 9 -50.97 28.77 -44.24
N SER A 10 -49.80 28.49 -44.82
CA SER A 10 -49.69 28.02 -46.21
C SER A 10 -50.19 26.59 -46.35
N GLU A 11 -49.82 25.69 -45.43
CA GLU A 11 -50.27 24.29 -45.47
C GLU A 11 -51.76 24.11 -45.21
N ALA A 12 -52.34 24.93 -44.32
CA ALA A 12 -53.79 24.90 -44.09
C ALA A 12 -54.56 25.28 -45.37
N LYS A 13 -54.07 26.25 -46.14
CA LYS A 13 -54.67 26.65 -47.42
C LYS A 13 -54.50 25.60 -48.51
N GLU A 14 -53.38 24.89 -48.54
CA GLU A 14 -53.18 23.77 -49.47
C GLU A 14 -54.12 22.60 -49.16
N LEU A 15 -54.37 22.31 -47.88
CA LEU A 15 -55.35 21.32 -47.46
C LEU A 15 -56.79 21.76 -47.79
N GLU A 16 -57.12 23.04 -47.63
CA GLU A 16 -58.40 23.60 -48.10
C GLU A 16 -58.57 23.46 -49.61
N ALA A 17 -57.52 23.73 -50.39
CA ALA A 17 -57.52 23.53 -51.84
C ALA A 17 -57.65 22.05 -52.26
N ALA A 18 -57.23 21.12 -51.40
CA ALA A 18 -57.40 19.68 -51.57
C ALA A 18 -58.81 19.17 -51.17
N GLY A 19 -59.73 20.06 -50.78
CA GLY A 19 -61.13 19.74 -50.50
C GLY A 19 -61.46 19.49 -49.02
N PHE A 20 -60.53 19.74 -48.10
CA PHE A 20 -60.82 19.74 -46.66
C PHE A 20 -61.53 21.03 -46.24
N SER A 21 -62.45 20.97 -45.28
CA SER A 21 -62.99 22.22 -44.71
C SER A 21 -61.90 22.94 -43.91
N GLY A 22 -61.94 24.27 -43.81
CA GLY A 22 -60.89 25.02 -43.09
C GLY A 22 -60.69 24.58 -41.63
N SER A 23 -61.76 24.11 -40.98
CA SER A 23 -61.68 23.50 -39.65
C SER A 23 -60.92 22.17 -39.63
N GLN A 24 -61.07 21.32 -40.66
CA GLN A 24 -60.35 20.06 -40.79
C GLN A 24 -58.87 20.30 -41.13
N ALA A 25 -58.59 21.22 -42.05
CA ALA A 25 -57.23 21.62 -42.42
C ALA A 25 -56.44 22.14 -41.21
N GLN A 26 -57.04 23.05 -40.42
CA GLN A 26 -56.41 23.57 -39.20
C GLN A 26 -56.20 22.49 -38.12
N ALA A 27 -57.14 21.55 -37.97
CA ALA A 27 -57.00 20.45 -37.00
C ALA A 27 -55.87 19.48 -37.37
N ILE A 28 -55.69 19.21 -38.68
CA ILE A 28 -54.60 18.39 -39.20
C ILE A 28 -53.26 19.10 -38.99
N VAL A 29 -53.13 20.34 -39.47
CA VAL A 29 -51.89 21.12 -39.31
C VAL A 29 -51.53 21.27 -37.83
N GLY A 30 -52.48 21.62 -36.97
CA GLY A 30 -52.23 21.75 -35.53
C GLY A 30 -51.85 20.44 -34.84
N THR A 31 -52.25 19.28 -35.38
CA THR A 31 -51.81 17.98 -34.86
C THR A 31 -50.39 17.65 -35.35
N VAL A 32 -50.08 17.94 -36.61
CA VAL A 32 -48.75 17.76 -37.19
C VAL A 32 -47.72 18.68 -36.50
N SER A 33 -48.03 19.97 -36.31
CA SER A 33 -47.13 20.91 -35.61
C SER A 33 -46.83 20.46 -34.18
N ARG A 34 -47.84 19.99 -33.43
CA ARG A 34 -47.63 19.42 -32.08
C ARG A 34 -46.76 18.17 -32.12
N SER A 35 -46.95 17.30 -33.11
CA SER A 35 -46.11 16.10 -33.27
C SER A 35 -44.66 16.44 -33.59
N MET A 36 -44.43 17.50 -34.38
CA MET A 36 -43.10 17.99 -34.74
C MET A 36 -42.39 18.63 -33.53
N GLU A 37 -43.10 19.44 -32.76
CA GLU A 37 -42.59 20.01 -31.51
C GLU A 37 -42.19 18.91 -30.50
N ILE A 38 -43.01 17.86 -30.38
CA ILE A 38 -42.69 16.69 -29.56
C ILE A 38 -41.42 16.00 -30.07
N SER A 39 -41.27 15.84 -31.39
CA SER A 39 -40.08 15.24 -32.00
C SER A 39 -38.80 16.04 -31.68
N GLU A 40 -38.86 17.37 -31.78
CA GLU A 40 -37.73 18.24 -31.44
C GLU A 40 -37.38 18.19 -29.95
N ARG A 41 -38.39 18.15 -29.08
CA ARG A 41 -38.19 17.99 -27.63
C ARG A 41 -37.50 16.65 -27.34
N ILE A 42 -37.94 15.56 -27.96
CA ILE A 42 -37.32 14.24 -27.84
C ILE A 42 -35.87 14.27 -28.32
N ALA A 43 -35.58 14.90 -29.46
CA ALA A 43 -34.22 15.01 -29.98
C ALA A 43 -33.29 15.78 -29.02
N ARG A 44 -33.79 16.87 -28.42
CA ARG A 44 -33.07 17.63 -27.38
C ARG A 44 -32.83 16.80 -26.13
N ASP A 45 -33.87 16.15 -25.62
CA ASP A 45 -33.78 15.36 -24.38
C ASP A 45 -32.84 14.16 -24.58
N LEU A 46 -32.88 13.50 -25.73
CA LEU A 46 -31.93 12.45 -26.09
C LEU A 46 -30.49 12.97 -26.18
N GLY A 47 -30.27 14.16 -26.75
CA GLY A 47 -28.96 14.79 -26.78
C GLY A 47 -28.42 15.10 -25.37
N ALA A 48 -29.30 15.61 -24.49
CA ALA A 48 -28.95 15.88 -23.10
C ALA A 48 -28.65 14.60 -22.31
N ILE A 49 -29.45 13.55 -22.50
CA ILE A 49 -29.24 12.22 -21.91
C ILE A 49 -27.91 11.63 -22.38
N LYS A 50 -27.61 11.70 -23.68
CA LYS A 50 -26.34 11.22 -24.23
C LYS A 50 -25.15 11.92 -23.56
N THR A 51 -25.22 13.23 -23.42
CA THR A 51 -24.16 14.02 -22.78
C THR A 51 -23.96 13.63 -21.32
N ARG A 52 -25.04 13.40 -20.58
CA ARG A 52 -24.96 12.92 -19.19
C ARG A 52 -24.37 11.51 -19.09
N ILE A 53 -24.78 10.61 -19.98
CA ILE A 53 -24.24 9.24 -20.06
C ILE A 53 -22.74 9.27 -20.31
N ASP A 54 -22.27 10.08 -21.26
CA ASP A 54 -20.86 10.17 -21.61
C ASP A 54 -20.00 10.79 -20.48
N ASN A 55 -20.57 11.69 -19.67
CA ASN A 55 -19.86 12.36 -18.59
C ASN A 55 -19.93 11.63 -17.24
N ASP A 56 -21.07 11.02 -16.90
CA ASP A 56 -21.33 10.47 -15.57
C ASP A 56 -21.05 8.96 -15.49
N LEU A 57 -21.07 8.24 -16.62
CA LEU A 57 -20.76 6.81 -16.62
C LEU A 57 -19.26 6.57 -16.77
N VAL A 58 -18.74 5.81 -15.81
CA VAL A 58 -17.38 5.25 -15.88
C VAL A 58 -17.32 4.25 -17.04
N THR A 59 -16.39 4.48 -17.96
CA THR A 59 -16.16 3.59 -19.11
C THR A 59 -15.19 2.46 -18.74
N ARG A 60 -15.10 1.43 -19.60
CA ARG A 60 -14.11 0.35 -19.43
C ARG A 60 -12.67 0.88 -19.37
N ARG A 61 -12.35 1.93 -20.14
CA ARG A 61 -11.02 2.58 -20.14
C ARG A 61 -10.70 3.27 -18.82
N ASP A 62 -11.71 3.76 -18.10
CA ASP A 62 -11.52 4.37 -16.78
C ASP A 62 -11.19 3.31 -15.73
N LEU A 63 -11.78 2.11 -15.86
CA LEU A 63 -11.52 0.97 -14.97
C LEU A 63 -10.13 0.34 -15.19
N GLU A 64 -9.58 0.40 -16.41
CA GLU A 64 -8.23 -0.10 -16.73
C GLU A 64 -7.10 0.63 -15.95
N ARG A 65 -7.38 1.84 -15.45
CA ARG A 65 -6.42 2.61 -14.63
C ARG A 65 -6.37 2.16 -13.17
N PHE A 66 -7.32 1.34 -12.73
CA PHE A 66 -7.34 0.84 -11.36
C PHE A 66 -6.51 -0.44 -11.25
N ALA A 67 -5.79 -0.58 -10.13
CA ALA A 67 -5.12 -1.82 -9.78
C ALA A 67 -6.14 -2.96 -9.69
N THR A 68 -5.86 -4.06 -10.38
CA THR A 68 -6.67 -5.26 -10.34
C THR A 68 -6.34 -6.09 -9.11
N LYS A 69 -7.22 -7.04 -8.76
CA LYS A 69 -6.94 -8.01 -7.70
C LYS A 69 -5.67 -8.83 -7.97
N ALA A 70 -5.29 -9.01 -9.23
CA ALA A 70 -4.06 -9.71 -9.60
C ALA A 70 -2.82 -8.87 -9.27
N ASP A 71 -2.87 -7.56 -9.50
CA ASP A 71 -1.76 -6.64 -9.21
C ASP A 71 -1.43 -6.59 -7.70
N LEU A 72 -2.44 -6.78 -6.85
CA LEU A 72 -2.29 -6.78 -5.39
C LEU A 72 -1.75 -8.10 -4.81
N ARG A 73 -1.72 -9.20 -5.58
CA ARG A 73 -1.27 -10.52 -5.07
C ARG A 73 0.22 -10.56 -4.72
N ASN A 74 1.03 -9.73 -5.35
CA ASN A 74 2.47 -9.71 -5.15
C ASN A 74 2.92 -8.77 -4.02
N PHE A 75 1.99 -8.09 -3.35
CA PHE A 75 2.33 -7.26 -2.19
C PHE A 75 2.47 -8.14 -0.94
N ALA A 76 3.57 -7.93 -0.20
CA ALA A 76 3.75 -8.53 1.10
C ALA A 76 2.60 -8.10 2.03
N THR A 77 1.98 -9.07 2.67
CA THR A 77 0.95 -8.87 3.67
C THR A 77 1.59 -8.63 5.04
N LYS A 78 0.80 -8.16 6.00
CA LYS A 78 1.27 -8.00 7.38
C LYS A 78 1.72 -9.32 8.01
N ASP A 79 1.15 -10.44 7.58
CA ASP A 79 1.55 -11.76 8.07
C ASP A 79 2.92 -12.18 7.54
N ASP A 80 3.25 -11.81 6.29
CA ASP A 80 4.58 -12.09 5.70
C ASP A 80 5.71 -11.37 6.47
N LEU A 81 5.39 -10.26 7.16
CA LEU A 81 6.34 -9.47 7.93
C LEU A 81 6.52 -9.95 9.38
N LYS A 82 5.67 -10.84 9.90
CA LYS A 82 5.73 -11.27 11.31
C LYS A 82 6.98 -12.08 11.66
N ASN A 83 7.58 -12.74 10.68
CA ASN A 83 8.74 -13.61 10.87
C ASN A 83 10.08 -12.90 10.60
N PHE A 84 10.07 -11.59 10.34
CA PHE A 84 11.31 -10.84 10.15
C PHE A 84 11.93 -10.45 11.48
N VAL A 85 13.22 -10.73 11.63
CA VAL A 85 14.04 -10.24 12.75
C VAL A 85 14.02 -8.71 12.74
N THR A 86 13.63 -8.13 13.87
CA THR A 86 13.57 -6.69 14.05
C THR A 86 14.93 -6.12 14.48
N LYS A 87 15.06 -4.80 14.46
CA LYS A 87 16.27 -4.14 14.97
C LYS A 87 16.44 -4.32 16.48
N GLU A 88 15.34 -4.49 17.21
CA GLU A 88 15.35 -4.74 18.66
C GLU A 88 15.90 -6.14 18.93
N ASP A 89 15.42 -7.16 18.21
CA ASP A 89 15.94 -8.53 18.32
C ASP A 89 17.45 -8.61 18.08
N LEU A 90 17.98 -7.83 17.12
CA LEU A 90 19.43 -7.74 16.86
C LEU A 90 20.18 -7.00 17.97
N ALA A 91 19.57 -6.00 18.60
CA ALA A 91 20.18 -5.26 19.70
C ALA A 91 20.26 -6.11 20.97
N ASP A 92 19.21 -6.90 21.23
CA ASP A 92 19.17 -7.85 22.34
C ASP A 92 20.23 -8.93 22.16
N LEU A 93 20.29 -9.56 20.97
CA LEU A 93 21.33 -10.54 20.66
C LEU A 93 22.75 -9.97 20.80
N ARG A 94 22.97 -8.72 20.36
CA ARG A 94 24.27 -8.05 20.52
C ARG A 94 24.61 -7.86 22.00
N THR A 95 23.63 -7.50 22.81
CA THR A 95 23.82 -7.27 24.26
C THR A 95 24.16 -8.59 24.94
N GLU A 96 23.39 -9.66 24.68
CA GLU A 96 23.67 -11.00 25.20
C GLU A 96 25.07 -11.49 24.82
N MET A 97 25.50 -11.26 23.57
CA MET A 97 26.86 -11.62 23.15
C MET A 97 27.92 -10.82 23.90
N VAL A 98 27.77 -9.50 24.04
CA VAL A 98 28.75 -8.64 24.72
C VAL A 98 28.85 -9.01 26.20
N GLU A 99 27.72 -9.25 26.86
CA GLU A 99 27.68 -9.69 28.26
C GLU A 99 28.30 -11.08 28.42
N GLY A 100 27.93 -12.04 27.57
CA GLY A 100 28.48 -13.40 27.58
C GLY A 100 30.00 -13.42 27.38
N PHE A 101 30.52 -12.67 26.40
CA PHE A 101 31.97 -12.52 26.22
C PHE A 101 32.65 -11.81 27.38
N GLY A 102 31.99 -10.81 27.99
CA GLY A 102 32.47 -10.12 29.18
C GLY A 102 32.64 -11.06 30.37
N ALA A 103 31.63 -11.90 30.63
CA ALA A 103 31.65 -12.91 31.68
C ALA A 103 32.77 -13.94 31.45
N LEU A 104 32.85 -14.52 30.25
CA LEU A 104 33.89 -15.48 29.90
C LEU A 104 35.30 -14.90 30.07
N ARG A 105 35.49 -13.63 29.68
CA ARG A 105 36.77 -12.93 29.87
C ARG A 105 37.12 -12.75 31.34
N ALA A 106 36.14 -12.44 32.20
CA ALA A 106 36.35 -12.29 33.63
C ALA A 106 36.73 -13.64 34.27
N GLU A 107 36.01 -14.70 33.96
CA GLU A 107 36.30 -16.07 34.43
C GLU A 107 37.70 -16.54 34.02
N LEU A 108 38.08 -16.27 32.77
CA LEU A 108 39.42 -16.63 32.28
C LEU A 108 40.51 -15.86 33.05
N LYS A 109 40.29 -14.56 33.31
CA LYS A 109 41.24 -13.73 34.07
C LYS A 109 41.38 -14.24 35.51
N ASP A 110 40.27 -14.62 36.15
CA ASP A 110 40.28 -15.12 37.52
C ASP A 110 40.95 -16.49 37.62
N SER A 111 40.70 -17.37 36.64
CA SER A 111 41.38 -18.66 36.52
C SER A 111 42.90 -18.51 36.39
N ILE A 112 43.36 -17.61 35.50
CA ILE A 112 44.78 -17.31 35.32
C ILE A 112 45.39 -16.76 36.62
N ALA A 113 44.70 -15.82 37.29
CA ALA A 113 45.16 -15.27 38.56
C ALA A 113 45.26 -16.35 39.66
N GLY A 114 44.30 -17.28 39.70
CA GLY A 114 44.31 -18.45 40.56
C GLY A 114 45.55 -19.32 40.33
N VAL A 115 45.85 -19.64 39.06
CA VAL A 115 47.05 -20.39 38.69
C VAL A 115 48.33 -19.67 39.16
N TYR A 116 48.44 -18.36 38.90
CA TYR A 116 49.59 -17.58 39.38
C TYR A 116 49.77 -17.65 40.89
N ARG A 117 48.69 -17.52 41.67
CA ARG A 117 48.73 -17.63 43.13
C ARG A 117 49.23 -19.01 43.59
N THR A 118 48.72 -20.08 42.97
CA THR A 118 49.15 -21.45 43.30
C THR A 118 50.62 -21.67 42.97
N VAL A 119 51.08 -21.21 41.80
CA VAL A 119 52.49 -21.31 41.40
C VAL A 119 53.40 -20.59 42.39
N ILE A 120 53.05 -19.35 42.79
CA ILE A 120 53.82 -18.59 43.77
C ILE A 120 53.89 -19.33 45.11
N TRP A 121 52.76 -19.88 45.59
CA TRP A 121 52.72 -20.66 46.82
C TRP A 121 53.64 -21.88 46.79
N VAL A 122 53.60 -22.65 45.70
CA VAL A 122 54.48 -23.82 45.52
C VAL A 122 55.94 -23.41 45.54
N MET A 123 56.31 -22.37 44.77
CA MET A 123 57.68 -21.87 44.71
C MET A 123 58.16 -21.42 46.09
N ALA A 124 57.40 -20.57 46.78
CA ALA A 124 57.75 -20.08 48.11
C ALA A 124 57.93 -21.22 49.13
N GLY A 125 57.05 -22.22 49.13
CA GLY A 125 57.17 -23.40 49.99
C GLY A 125 58.42 -24.22 49.70
N THR A 126 58.73 -24.47 48.42
CA THR A 126 59.94 -25.23 48.02
C THR A 126 61.23 -24.49 48.37
N TYR A 127 61.34 -23.19 48.08
CA TYR A 127 62.55 -22.41 48.39
C TYR A 127 62.75 -22.23 49.90
N GLY A 128 61.67 -21.97 50.65
CA GLY A 128 61.74 -21.87 52.11
C GLY A 128 62.17 -23.18 52.78
N GLY A 129 61.60 -24.30 52.33
CA GLY A 129 61.97 -25.64 52.81
C GLY A 129 63.42 -25.98 52.48
N PHE A 130 63.89 -25.70 51.25
CA PHE A 130 65.26 -25.97 50.85
C PHE A 130 66.28 -25.10 51.62
N ALA A 131 65.98 -23.82 51.82
CA ALA A 131 66.80 -22.92 52.62
C ALA A 131 66.92 -23.38 54.08
N ALA A 132 65.84 -23.88 54.68
CA ALA A 132 65.85 -24.42 56.03
C ALA A 132 66.74 -25.68 56.15
N ILE A 133 66.66 -26.59 55.19
CA ILE A 133 67.51 -27.80 55.14
C ILE A 133 69.00 -27.43 55.05
N VAL A 134 69.34 -26.50 54.16
CA VAL A 134 70.72 -26.01 53.99
C VAL A 134 71.24 -25.33 55.26
N ALA A 135 70.39 -24.56 55.96
CA ALA A 135 70.77 -23.92 57.22
C ALA A 135 71.08 -24.93 58.33
N VAL A 136 70.29 -25.99 58.47
CA VAL A 136 70.52 -27.06 59.45
C VAL A 136 71.83 -27.81 59.15
N MET A 137 72.11 -28.12 57.89
CA MET A 137 73.38 -28.76 57.49
C MET A 137 74.60 -27.92 57.87
N ARG A 138 74.51 -26.59 57.82
CA ARG A 138 75.61 -25.67 58.15
C ARG A 138 75.87 -25.52 59.66
N ILE A 139 74.91 -25.89 60.51
CA ILE A 139 75.08 -25.87 61.98
C ILE A 139 75.81 -27.13 62.47
N TRP A 140 75.68 -28.25 61.74
CA TRP A 140 76.17 -29.58 62.15
C TRP A 140 77.44 -30.05 61.42
N GLY A 141 78.03 -29.22 60.56
CA GLY A 141 79.31 -29.47 59.88
C GLY A 141 80.30 -28.36 60.11
#